data_AF-A0A6J7RBB2-F1
#
_entry.id   AF-A0A6J7RBB2-F1
#
_cell.length_a   1.000
_cell.length_b   1.000
_cell.length_c   1.000
_cell.angle_alpha   90.00
_cell.angle_beta   90.00
_cell.angle_gamma   90.00
#
_symmetry.space_group_name_H-M   'P 1'
#
loop_
_entity.id
_entity.type
_entity.pdbx_description
1 polymer ?
#
loop_
_entity_poly.entity_id
_entity_poly.type
_entity_poly.pdbx_seq_one_letter_code
_entity_poly.pdbx_strand_id
1 'polypeptide(L)'
;MQAVIERKSVEFDIPAIGLWAQVPHYAATMPYPAAAAALLDGARIVAGLRFDAEPLREQSVATRHRLDELVGRNDEHAEMLRQLEVQDDAIRQADENELPSGDELAAEVERFLREQDE
;
A
#
# COMPACT_ATOMS: atom_id res chain seq x y z
N MET A 1 -3.53 3.72 20.24
CA MET A 1 -4.95 3.57 20.64
C MET A 1 -5.69 2.59 19.75
N GLN A 2 -5.65 2.72 18.42
CA GLN A 2 -6.27 1.79 17.47
C GLN A 2 -5.97 0.31 17.77
N ALA A 3 -4.70 -0.08 17.89
CA ALA A 3 -4.32 -1.48 18.14
C ALA A 3 -4.91 -2.07 19.44
N VAL A 4 -5.14 -1.22 20.46
CA VAL A 4 -5.77 -1.65 21.71
C VAL A 4 -7.27 -1.90 21.50
N ILE A 5 -7.93 -1.05 20.70
CA ILE A 5 -9.36 -1.20 20.35
C ILE A 5 -9.57 -2.44 19.49
N GLU A 6 -8.71 -2.66 18.50
CA GLU A 6 -8.75 -3.85 17.64
C GLU A 6 -8.62 -5.12 18.47
N ARG A 7 -7.60 -5.20 19.34
CA ARG A 7 -7.42 -6.34 20.25
C ARG A 7 -8.64 -6.54 21.14
N LYS A 8 -9.20 -5.47 21.71
CA LYS A 8 -10.39 -5.57 22.57
C LYS A 8 -11.63 -6.01 21.81
N SER A 9 -11.79 -5.61 20.55
CA SER A 9 -12.91 -6.04 19.71
C SER A 9 -12.88 -7.56 19.49
N VAL A 10 -11.70 -8.11 19.22
CA VAL A 10 -11.49 -9.56 19.11
C VAL A 10 -11.80 -10.29 20.42
N GLU A 11 -11.43 -9.72 21.59
CA GLU A 11 -11.81 -10.29 22.90
C GLU A 11 -13.34 -10.36 23.13
N PHE A 12 -14.14 -9.58 22.38
CA PHE A 12 -15.60 -9.57 22.43
C PHE A 12 -16.26 -10.25 21.21
N ASP A 13 -15.50 -11.05 20.44
CA ASP A 13 -15.96 -11.73 19.21
C ASP A 13 -16.48 -10.76 18.12
N ILE A 14 -16.00 -9.50 18.12
CA ILE A 14 -16.31 -8.52 17.10
C ILE A 14 -15.17 -8.53 16.06
N PRO A 15 -15.44 -8.86 14.78
CA PRO A 15 -14.43 -8.79 13.73
C PRO A 15 -13.86 -7.37 13.61
N ALA A 16 -12.54 -7.26 13.61
CA ALA A 16 -11.84 -5.98 13.50
C ALA A 16 -10.65 -6.11 12.55
N ILE A 17 -10.38 -5.03 11.82
CA ILE A 17 -9.24 -4.92 10.91
C ILE A 17 -8.64 -3.52 11.02
N GLY A 18 -7.31 -3.44 11.10
CA GLY A 18 -6.57 -2.19 10.97
C GLY A 18 -6.07 -1.96 9.55
N LEU A 19 -6.33 -0.79 8.98
CA LEU A 19 -5.72 -0.34 7.72
C LEU A 19 -4.69 0.76 8.00
N TRP A 20 -3.54 0.65 7.35
CA TRP A 20 -2.44 1.59 7.47
C TRP A 20 -1.94 1.93 6.08
N ALA A 21 -1.62 3.20 5.84
CA ALA A 21 -0.97 3.64 4.61
C ALA A 21 0.44 4.11 4.93
N GLN A 22 1.41 3.67 4.13
CA GLN A 22 2.76 4.18 4.22
C GLN A 22 2.82 5.59 3.65
N VAL A 23 3.39 6.51 4.44
CA VAL A 23 3.65 7.90 4.04
C VAL A 23 5.15 8.13 4.13
N PRO A 24 5.79 8.70 3.08
CA PRO A 24 7.19 9.04 3.16
C PRO A 24 7.45 9.98 4.33
N HIS A 25 8.47 9.70 5.15
CA HIS A 25 8.74 10.45 6.37
C HIS A 25 8.98 11.95 6.11
N TYR A 26 9.55 12.31 4.95
CA TYR A 26 9.76 13.70 4.52
C TYR A 26 8.45 14.45 4.21
N ALA A 27 7.36 13.73 3.94
CA ALA A 27 6.04 14.28 3.66
C ALA A 27 5.09 14.23 4.87
N ALA A 28 5.51 13.64 5.99
CA ALA A 28 4.64 13.35 7.14
C ALA A 28 4.13 14.59 7.89
N THR A 29 4.74 15.76 7.69
CA THR A 29 4.37 17.01 8.37
C THR A 29 3.32 17.83 7.62
N MET A 30 2.90 17.39 6.43
CA MET A 30 1.88 18.04 5.60
C MET A 30 0.75 17.06 5.26
N PRO A 31 -0.43 17.57 4.87
CA PRO A 31 -1.47 16.70 4.33
C PRO A 31 -0.92 15.88 3.15
N TYR A 32 -1.20 14.58 3.16
CA TYR A 32 -0.78 13.63 2.11
C TYR A 32 -2.00 12.91 1.53
N PRO A 33 -2.73 13.54 0.58
CA PRO A 33 -4.01 13.02 0.06
C PRO A 33 -3.92 11.63 -0.56
N ALA A 34 -2.75 11.26 -1.11
CA ALA A 34 -2.52 9.96 -1.71
C ALA A 34 -2.69 8.82 -0.70
N ALA A 35 -2.24 8.99 0.54
CA ALA A 35 -2.45 7.99 1.60
C ALA A 35 -3.92 7.88 2.01
N ALA A 36 -4.65 9.00 2.06
CA ALA A 36 -6.08 8.97 2.33
C ALA A 36 -6.86 8.25 1.22
N ALA A 37 -6.55 8.52 -0.05
CA ALA A 37 -7.14 7.82 -1.19
C ALA A 37 -6.86 6.30 -1.14
N ALA A 38 -5.62 5.91 -0.83
CA ALA A 38 -5.24 4.50 -0.69
C ALA A 38 -5.98 3.80 0.46
N LEU A 39 -6.19 4.47 1.59
CA LEU A 39 -6.98 3.93 2.70
C LEU A 39 -8.45 3.72 2.31
N LEU A 40 -9.05 4.64 1.53
CA LEU A 40 -10.41 4.47 1.02
C LEU A 40 -10.52 3.31 0.03
N ASP A 41 -9.50 3.11 -0.82
CA ASP A 41 -9.43 1.94 -1.70
C ASP A 41 -9.33 0.64 -0.90
N GLY A 42 -8.51 0.61 0.15
CA GLY A 42 -8.42 -0.52 1.09
C GLY A 42 -9.75 -0.79 1.78
N ALA A 43 -10.42 0.24 2.29
CA ALA A 43 -11.74 0.15 2.93
C ALA A 43 -12.80 -0.41 1.97
N ARG A 44 -12.77 0.01 0.69
CA ARG A 44 -13.64 -0.56 -0.36
C ARG A 44 -13.40 -2.05 -0.55
N ILE A 45 -12.14 -2.50 -0.56
CA ILE A 45 -11.79 -3.91 -0.74
C ILE A 45 -12.28 -4.75 0.44
N VAL A 46 -12.00 -4.31 1.68
CA VAL A 46 -12.26 -5.13 2.87
C VAL A 46 -13.71 -5.09 3.34
N ALA A 47 -14.43 -3.98 3.11
CA ALA A 47 -15.79 -3.78 3.60
C ALA A 47 -16.85 -3.63 2.48
N GLY A 48 -16.44 -3.66 1.20
CA GLY A 48 -17.36 -3.49 0.07
C GLY A 48 -17.98 -2.09 -0.05
N LEU A 49 -17.47 -1.11 0.69
CA LEU A 49 -18.00 0.26 0.74
C LEU A 49 -17.59 1.06 -0.50
N ARG A 50 -18.44 2.01 -0.93
CA ARG A 50 -18.13 2.90 -2.05
C ARG A 50 -17.91 4.32 -1.54
N PHE A 51 -16.77 4.89 -1.92
CA PHE A 51 -16.40 6.26 -1.61
C PHE A 51 -16.05 6.99 -2.90
N ASP A 52 -16.38 8.28 -2.98
CA ASP A 52 -15.81 9.15 -3.99
C ASP A 52 -14.45 9.64 -3.50
N ALA A 53 -13.39 9.05 -4.05
CA ALA A 53 -12.00 9.41 -3.74
C ALA A 53 -11.40 10.35 -4.80
N GLU A 54 -12.14 10.74 -5.83
CA GLU A 54 -11.62 11.54 -6.94
C GLU A 54 -11.02 12.87 -6.47
N PRO A 55 -11.66 13.64 -5.56
CA PRO A 55 -11.08 14.89 -5.07
C PRO A 55 -9.73 14.69 -4.36
N LEU A 56 -9.55 13.54 -3.67
CA LEU A 56 -8.27 13.22 -3.04
C LEU A 56 -7.21 12.87 -4.09
N ARG A 57 -7.59 12.20 -5.18
CA ARG A 57 -6.67 11.87 -6.29
C ARG A 57 -6.21 13.14 -7.01
N GLU A 58 -7.12 14.06 -7.29
CA GLU A 58 -6.80 15.37 -7.86
C GLU A 58 -5.83 16.16 -6.97
N GLN A 59 -6.12 16.24 -5.67
CA GLN A 59 -5.22 16.88 -4.70
C GLN A 59 -3.87 16.16 -4.62
N SER A 60 -3.84 14.84 -4.77
CA SER A 60 -2.60 14.05 -4.72
C SER A 60 -1.62 14.47 -5.82
N VAL A 61 -2.13 14.78 -7.02
CA VAL A 61 -1.31 15.28 -8.15
C VAL A 61 -0.66 16.61 -7.77
N ALA A 62 -1.43 17.56 -7.23
CA ALA A 62 -0.91 18.85 -6.80
C ALA A 62 0.12 18.72 -5.67
N THR A 63 -0.15 17.85 -4.68
CA THR A 63 0.80 17.56 -3.60
C THR A 63 2.09 16.95 -4.14
N ARG A 64 2.02 16.04 -5.12
CA ARG A 64 3.20 15.43 -5.74
C ARG A 64 4.09 16.47 -6.41
N HIS A 65 3.52 17.32 -7.26
CA HIS A 65 4.29 18.39 -7.91
C HIS A 65 4.98 19.31 -6.91
N ARG A 66 4.30 19.69 -5.83
CA ARG A 66 4.88 20.52 -4.78
C ARG A 66 6.04 19.80 -4.08
N LEU A 67 5.94 18.50 -3.83
CA LEU A 67 7.03 17.71 -3.24
C LEU A 67 8.22 17.62 -4.18
N ASP A 68 7.98 17.34 -5.47
CA ASP A 68 9.04 17.28 -6.48
C ASP A 68 9.80 18.62 -6.57
N GLU A 69 9.10 19.75 -6.50
CA GLU A 69 9.72 21.08 -6.43
C GLU A 69 10.55 21.29 -5.17
N LEU A 70 10.06 20.85 -4.00
CA LEU A 70 10.77 21.02 -2.73
C LEU A 70 12.03 20.16 -2.66
N VAL A 71 11.96 18.93 -3.17
CA VAL A 71 13.10 18.02 -3.27
C VAL A 71 14.11 18.55 -4.28
N GLY A 72 13.66 18.98 -5.47
CA GLY A 72 14.52 19.47 -6.53
C GLY A 72 15.26 20.79 -6.23
N ARG A 73 14.89 21.50 -5.16
CA ARG A 73 15.61 22.71 -4.70
C ARG A 73 16.83 22.41 -3.85
N ASN A 74 17.02 21.17 -3.40
CA ASN A 74 18.15 20.77 -2.57
C ASN A 74 18.75 19.45 -3.08
N ASP A 75 19.97 19.51 -3.62
CA ASP A 75 20.68 18.35 -4.14
C ASP A 75 20.86 17.23 -3.10
N GLU A 76 20.99 17.58 -1.80
CA GLU A 76 21.05 16.58 -0.73
C GLU A 76 19.73 15.83 -0.55
N HIS A 77 18.59 16.52 -0.69
CA HIS A 77 17.27 15.87 -0.63
C HIS A 77 17.02 14.98 -1.85
N ALA A 78 17.48 15.41 -3.03
CA ALA A 78 17.38 14.62 -4.25
C ALA A 78 18.24 13.35 -4.17
N GLU A 79 19.45 13.45 -3.60
CA GLU A 79 20.31 12.29 -3.33
C GLU A 79 19.67 11.31 -2.35
N MET A 80 19.17 11.82 -1.22
CA MET A 80 18.48 11.01 -0.22
C MET A 80 17.26 10.28 -0.82
N LEU A 81 16.44 10.98 -1.61
CA LEU A 81 15.26 10.38 -2.24
C LEU A 81 15.64 9.24 -3.18
N ARG A 82 16.67 9.44 -4.00
CA ARG A 82 17.16 8.41 -4.93
C ARG A 82 17.65 7.16 -4.20
N GLN A 83 18.32 7.32 -3.06
CA GLN A 83 18.75 6.19 -2.24
C GLN A 83 17.57 5.42 -1.62
N LEU A 84 16.50 6.12 -1.25
CA LEU A 84 15.27 5.48 -0.77
C LEU A 84 14.56 4.70 -1.89
N GLU A 85 14.51 5.26 -3.10
CA GLU A 85 13.93 4.59 -4.27
C GLU A 85 14.69 3.30 -4.63
N VAL A 86 16.02 3.34 -4.64
CA VAL A 86 16.85 2.14 -4.88
C VAL A 86 16.59 1.05 -3.83
N GLN A 87 16.41 1.42 -2.56
CA GLN A 87 16.09 0.46 -1.50
C GLN A 87 14.69 -0.14 -1.66
N ASP A 88 13.69 0.69 -1.98
CA ASP A 88 12.31 0.25 -2.23
C ASP A 88 12.21 -0.70 -3.43
N ASP A 89 12.91 -0.37 -4.53
CA ASP A 89 12.96 -1.23 -5.72
C ASP A 89 13.64 -2.57 -5.44
N ALA A 90 14.70 -2.59 -4.63
CA ALA A 90 15.35 -3.83 -4.22
C ALA A 90 14.43 -4.72 -3.37
N ILE A 91 13.61 -4.12 -2.49
CA ILE A 91 12.60 -4.86 -1.69
C ILE A 91 11.52 -5.42 -2.61
N ARG A 92 10.97 -4.62 -3.53
CA ARG A 92 9.96 -5.10 -4.49
C ARG A 92 10.45 -6.26 -5.34
N GLN A 93 11.68 -6.19 -5.83
CA GLN A 93 12.28 -7.28 -6.60
C GLN A 93 12.45 -8.56 -5.76
N ALA A 94 12.77 -8.45 -4.47
CA ALA A 94 12.83 -9.61 -3.59
C ALA A 94 11.45 -10.26 -3.42
N ASP A 95 10.41 -9.47 -3.17
CA ASP A 95 9.03 -9.95 -3.06
C ASP A 95 8.53 -10.61 -4.37
N GLU A 96 8.88 -10.05 -5.53
CA GLU A 96 8.57 -10.63 -6.84
C GLU A 96 9.25 -11.98 -7.08
N ASN A 97 10.48 -12.17 -6.56
CA ASN A 97 11.20 -13.44 -6.65
C ASN A 97 10.69 -14.51 -5.67
N GLU A 98 9.94 -14.12 -4.63
CA GLU A 98 9.27 -15.04 -3.69
C GLU A 98 7.89 -15.49 -4.19
N LEU A 99 7.29 -14.79 -5.17
CA LEU A 99 6.06 -15.22 -5.82
C LEU A 99 6.35 -16.40 -6.77
N PRO A 100 5.60 -17.52 -6.69
CA PRO A 100 5.77 -18.62 -7.62
C PRO A 100 5.53 -18.13 -9.05
N SER A 101 6.39 -18.58 -9.95
CA SER A 101 6.30 -18.23 -11.37
C SER A 101 4.96 -18.68 -11.96
N GLY A 102 4.57 -18.08 -13.09
CA GLY A 102 3.33 -18.44 -13.79
C GLY A 102 3.25 -19.93 -14.16
N ASP A 103 4.39 -20.55 -14.44
CA ASP A 103 4.49 -21.98 -14.74
C ASP A 103 4.28 -22.85 -13.49
N GLU A 104 4.79 -22.42 -12.32
CA GLU A 104 4.56 -23.10 -11.03
C GLU A 104 3.10 -22.97 -10.59
N LEU A 105 2.47 -21.80 -10.81
CA LEU A 105 1.05 -21.59 -10.58
C LEU A 105 0.18 -22.47 -11.51
N ALA A 106 0.55 -22.60 -12.79
CA ALA A 106 -0.15 -23.47 -13.73
C ALA A 106 -0.07 -24.95 -13.31
N ALA A 107 1.11 -25.41 -12.87
CA ALA A 107 1.32 -26.77 -12.39
C ALA A 107 0.50 -27.10 -11.13
N GLU A 108 0.38 -26.15 -10.19
CA GLU A 108 -0.49 -26.28 -9.02
C GLU A 108 -1.97 -26.32 -9.40
N VAL A 109 -2.42 -25.49 -10.33
CA VAL A 109 -3.80 -25.50 -10.83
C VAL A 109 -4.12 -26.84 -11.51
N GLU A 110 -3.22 -27.37 -12.34
CA GLU A 110 -3.39 -28.69 -12.97
C GLU A 110 -3.41 -29.85 -11.96
N ARG A 111 -2.67 -29.73 -10.86
CA ARG A 111 -2.70 -30.71 -9.76
C ARG A 111 -4.04 -30.64 -9.03
N PHE A 112 -4.48 -29.44 -8.66
CA PHE A 112 -5.76 -29.22 -7.96
C PHE A 112 -6.97 -29.70 -8.77
N LEU A 113 -6.96 -29.51 -10.11
CA LEU A 113 -8.02 -29.99 -10.98
C LEU A 113 -8.06 -31.53 -11.06
N ARG A 114 -6.89 -32.19 -11.11
CA ARG A 114 -6.83 -33.66 -11.05
C ARG A 114 -7.36 -34.23 -9.74
N GLU A 115 -7.14 -33.55 -8.63
CA GLU A 115 -7.63 -33.96 -7.30
C GLU A 115 -9.15 -33.75 -7.13
N GLN A 116 -9.82 -32.97 -8.00
CA GLN A 116 -11.29 -32.82 -8.00
C GLN A 116 -12.01 -33.77 -8.96
N ASP A 117 -11.30 -34.30 -9.96
CA ASP A 117 -11.84 -35.26 -10.93
C ASP A 117 -11.74 -36.73 -10.44
N GLU A 118 -11.10 -36.99 -9.29
CA GLU A 118 -11.09 -38.25 -8.52
C GLU A 118 -12.08 -38.22 -7.34
#